data_AF-A0A2V5REM8-F1
#
_entry.id   AF-A0A2V5REM8-F1
#
_cell.length_a   1.000
_cell.length_b   1.000
_cell.length_c   1.000
_cell.angle_alpha   90.00
_cell.angle_beta   90.00
_cell.angle_gamma   90.00
#
_symmetry.space_group_name_H-M   'P 1'
#
loop_
_entity.id
_entity.type
_entity.pdbx_description
1 polymer ?
#
loop_
_entity_poly.entity_id
_entity_poly.type
_entity_poly.pdbx_seq_one_letter_code
_entity_poly.pdbx_strand_id
1 'polypeptide(L)'
;LRAYCLFEKDVQYVIEDNKVVIVDEFTGRKMPGRRWSDGLHQAVEAKEGVQIDRETQTLATITIQNYFRLYQKLAGMTGTAETEAAEFHDIYKLDVNMIPTNRPVRRTDHNDRIYKTRREKYNAVIKEIREAHAKTQPVLVGSVSVEASELLSRMLKREKIPHNVLNAKFHMQEAEIVARAGQPGTVTISTNMAGRGTDIKLGPGVTDMGGLMVIGTERHEARRIDRQLRGRCARQGDPGASRFYVSFEDDLMRNFGAADRMTKIMERFGLEEGQELEHRWLNKSVETAQKRVEQRNYLVRKRTLDFDDVMNMQREVVYTYRNEVIDSEEPRKLIFEVIDEALPAKVKEYLDVDEPNYTGLVHWVNTTFPLGLTKEKAQFETRSVDENAQFLVAKIKNAYERKSAYEEPTAVKSLERYIILNAIDRLWQEHLYAMDALREGVYLRGYAQKDPLIEYKTEAYDMFVELMANIKNEVLNNLFRSTSNLQAFENFLATLPQFLLREHAPTAPTAGAPSRVRQPQPVGAMAGVAGDGDGAGEVSIDLPIRRSLPKVGRNEPCPCGSGKKYKNCCGRVA
;
A
#
# COMPACT_ATOMS: atom_id res chain seq x y z
N LEU A 1 -21.50 -11.58 10.55
CA LEU A 1 -20.97 -12.75 11.30
C LEU A 1 -19.81 -12.37 12.21
N ARG A 2 -18.66 -11.91 11.69
CA ARG A 2 -17.50 -11.53 12.51
C ARG A 2 -17.84 -10.49 13.61
N ALA A 3 -18.58 -9.44 13.26
CA ALA A 3 -19.11 -8.45 14.21
C ALA A 3 -20.01 -9.06 15.31
N TYR A 4 -20.81 -10.08 14.97
CA TYR A 4 -21.70 -10.74 15.92
C TYR A 4 -20.94 -11.66 16.87
N CYS A 5 -20.02 -12.47 16.34
CA CYS A 5 -19.39 -13.56 17.10
C CYS A 5 -18.08 -13.18 17.82
N LEU A 6 -17.34 -12.17 17.35
CA LEU A 6 -16.00 -11.85 17.87
C LEU A 6 -15.91 -10.46 18.52
N PHE A 7 -16.87 -9.57 18.28
CA PHE A 7 -16.85 -8.21 18.78
C PHE A 7 -17.95 -8.00 19.78
N GLU A 8 -17.57 -7.87 21.05
CA GLU A 8 -18.45 -7.65 22.17
C GLU A 8 -18.48 -6.17 22.56
N LYS A 9 -19.70 -5.71 22.84
CA LYS A 9 -19.94 -4.38 23.37
C LYS A 9 -19.32 -4.28 24.76
N ASP A 10 -18.76 -3.12 25.06
CA ASP A 10 -18.02 -2.78 26.29
C ASP A 10 -16.68 -3.49 26.48
N VAL A 11 -16.23 -4.28 25.49
CA VAL A 11 -14.89 -4.89 25.45
C VAL A 11 -14.08 -4.29 24.30
N GLN A 12 -14.48 -4.57 23.05
CA GLN A 12 -13.80 -4.06 21.86
C GLN A 12 -14.28 -2.68 21.43
N TYR A 13 -15.49 -2.28 21.84
CA TYR A 13 -16.07 -0.99 21.51
C TYR A 13 -17.16 -0.59 22.48
N VAL A 14 -17.49 0.69 22.47
CA VAL A 14 -18.63 1.27 23.17
C VAL A 14 -19.48 2.06 22.18
N ILE A 15 -20.72 2.35 22.56
CA ILE A 15 -21.61 3.22 21.80
C ILE A 15 -21.70 4.56 22.52
N GLU A 16 -21.32 5.64 21.84
CA GLU A 16 -21.44 7.01 22.34
C GLU A 16 -22.02 7.89 21.23
N ASP A 17 -22.94 8.78 21.58
CA ASP A 17 -23.57 9.72 20.65
C ASP A 17 -24.12 9.05 19.37
N ASN A 18 -24.72 7.87 19.53
CA ASN A 18 -25.23 7.04 18.43
C ASN A 18 -24.15 6.61 17.41
N LYS A 19 -22.90 6.47 17.86
CA LYS A 19 -21.76 6.01 17.05
C LYS A 19 -20.96 4.94 17.79
N VAL A 20 -20.35 4.05 17.03
CA VAL A 20 -19.43 3.03 17.55
C VAL A 20 -18.05 3.65 17.77
N VAL A 21 -17.52 3.57 18.99
CA VAL A 21 -16.18 4.03 19.35
C VAL A 21 -15.35 2.83 19.76
N ILE A 22 -14.23 2.62 19.07
CA ILE A 22 -13.32 1.50 19.34
C ILE A 22 -12.66 1.71 20.70
N VAL A 23 -12.57 0.65 21.50
CA VAL A 23 -11.81 0.61 22.75
C VAL A 23 -10.54 -0.19 22.51
N ASP A 24 -9.40 0.37 22.91
CA ASP A 24 -8.14 -0.35 22.92
C ASP A 24 -8.18 -1.39 24.05
N GLU A 25 -8.15 -2.68 23.69
CA GLU A 25 -8.23 -3.80 24.63
C GLU A 25 -7.12 -3.77 25.69
N PHE A 26 -5.95 -3.19 25.38
CA PHE A 26 -4.81 -3.15 26.30
C PHE A 26 -4.86 -1.96 27.25
N THR A 27 -5.37 -0.81 26.79
CA THR A 27 -5.34 0.43 27.57
C THR A 27 -6.70 0.85 28.11
N GLY A 28 -7.79 0.21 27.67
CA GLY A 28 -9.18 0.59 27.96
C GLY A 28 -9.55 1.97 27.41
N ARG A 29 -8.69 2.57 26.57
CA ARG A 29 -8.90 3.92 26.05
C ARG A 29 -9.82 3.87 24.84
N LYS A 30 -10.79 4.79 24.85
CA LYS A 30 -11.61 5.09 23.68
C LYS A 30 -10.74 5.73 22.62
N MET A 31 -10.87 5.25 21.38
CA MET A 31 -10.15 5.72 20.21
C MET A 31 -11.12 6.43 19.24
N PRO A 32 -11.57 7.65 19.58
CA PRO A 32 -12.48 8.40 18.71
C PRO A 32 -11.81 8.71 17.37
N GLY A 33 -12.58 8.58 16.28
CA GLY A 33 -12.10 8.80 14.92
C GLY A 33 -11.36 7.61 14.29
N ARG A 34 -11.18 6.49 15.00
CA ARG A 34 -10.71 5.23 14.41
C ARG A 34 -11.89 4.36 14.01
N ARG A 35 -11.75 3.67 12.87
CA ARG A 35 -12.71 2.70 12.35
C ARG A 35 -12.00 1.39 12.04
N TRP A 36 -12.73 0.29 12.14
CA TRP A 36 -12.28 -0.97 11.55
C TRP A 36 -12.53 -0.95 10.05
N SER A 37 -11.61 -1.53 9.29
CA SER A 37 -11.68 -1.62 7.83
C SER A 37 -12.70 -2.67 7.36
N ASP A 38 -12.87 -2.77 6.04
CA ASP A 38 -13.55 -3.89 5.35
C ASP A 38 -15.02 -4.06 5.72
N GLY A 39 -15.70 -2.93 5.92
CA GLY A 39 -17.10 -2.90 6.33
C GLY A 39 -17.35 -3.47 7.73
N LEU A 40 -16.32 -3.84 8.49
CA LEU A 40 -16.48 -4.43 9.82
C LEU A 40 -17.07 -3.39 10.79
N HIS A 41 -16.66 -2.13 10.68
CA HIS A 41 -17.21 -1.06 11.49
C HIS A 41 -18.70 -0.85 11.18
N GLN A 42 -19.07 -0.85 9.90
CA GLN A 42 -20.46 -0.78 9.45
C GLN A 42 -21.26 -2.00 9.90
N ALA A 43 -20.65 -3.19 9.91
CA ALA A 43 -21.28 -4.40 10.41
C ALA A 43 -21.52 -4.36 11.92
N VAL A 44 -20.64 -3.71 12.70
CA VAL A 44 -20.85 -3.46 14.14
C VAL A 44 -21.90 -2.36 14.33
N GLU A 45 -21.87 -1.30 13.53
CA GLU A 45 -22.90 -0.24 13.52
C GLU A 45 -24.29 -0.83 13.23
N ALA A 46 -24.38 -1.71 12.23
CA ALA A 46 -25.61 -2.43 11.87
C ALA A 46 -26.05 -3.44 12.94
N LYS A 47 -25.10 -4.14 13.58
CA LYS A 47 -25.37 -5.05 14.71
C LYS A 47 -26.05 -4.31 15.86
N GLU A 48 -25.57 -3.12 16.18
CA GLU A 48 -26.05 -2.34 17.32
C GLU A 48 -27.21 -1.38 16.97
N GLY A 49 -27.63 -1.34 15.69
CA GLY A 49 -28.73 -0.52 15.21
C GLY A 49 -28.45 0.99 15.27
N VAL A 50 -27.17 1.39 15.28
CA VAL A 50 -26.77 2.80 15.26
C VAL A 50 -26.72 3.34 13.82
N GLN A 51 -26.51 4.66 13.67
CA GLN A 51 -26.38 5.26 12.35
C GLN A 51 -25.16 4.66 11.62
N ILE A 52 -25.44 3.97 10.51
CA ILE A 52 -24.39 3.41 9.65
C ILE A 52 -23.84 4.55 8.81
N ASP A 53 -22.58 4.91 9.08
CA ASP A 53 -21.88 5.88 8.24
C ASP A 53 -21.35 5.18 6.99
N ARG A 54 -21.21 5.94 5.90
CA ARG A 54 -20.63 5.42 4.65
C ARG A 54 -19.23 4.86 4.90
N GLU A 55 -18.92 3.77 4.21
CA GLU A 55 -17.58 3.19 4.21
C GLU A 55 -16.54 4.21 3.74
N THR A 56 -15.38 4.18 4.39
CA THR A 56 -14.24 4.97 3.95
C THR A 56 -13.69 4.32 2.69
N GLN A 57 -13.92 4.93 1.54
CA GLN A 57 -13.47 4.38 0.26
C GLN A 57 -12.05 4.86 -0.04
N THR A 58 -11.17 3.93 -0.40
CA THR A 58 -9.81 4.23 -0.85
C THR A 58 -9.86 4.87 -2.24
N LEU A 59 -9.55 6.17 -2.32
CA LEU A 59 -9.46 6.87 -3.61
C LEU A 59 -8.11 6.65 -4.31
N ALA A 60 -7.04 6.58 -3.53
CA ALA A 60 -5.68 6.34 -4.02
C ALA A 60 -4.82 5.78 -2.89
N THR A 61 -3.94 4.84 -3.24
CA THR A 61 -2.95 4.24 -2.33
C THR A 61 -1.63 4.07 -3.09
N ILE A 62 -0.52 4.29 -2.39
CA ILE A 62 0.83 3.94 -2.85
C ILE A 62 1.70 3.59 -1.64
N THR A 63 2.55 2.57 -1.79
CA THR A 63 3.55 2.26 -0.76
C THR A 63 4.71 3.25 -0.80
N ILE A 64 5.39 3.43 0.32
CA ILE A 64 6.60 4.28 0.39
C ILE A 64 7.66 3.77 -0.59
N GLN A 65 7.79 2.45 -0.72
CA GLN A 65 8.72 1.79 -1.63
C GLN A 65 8.45 2.20 -3.08
N ASN A 66 7.22 1.98 -3.56
CA ASN A 66 6.87 2.30 -4.94
C ASN A 66 6.83 3.81 -5.19
N TYR A 67 6.47 4.62 -4.20
CA TYR A 67 6.56 6.08 -4.29
C TYR A 67 7.99 6.56 -4.56
N PHE A 68 8.97 6.07 -3.80
CA PHE A 68 10.36 6.47 -4.02
C PHE A 68 10.95 5.94 -5.34
N ARG A 69 10.44 4.81 -5.87
CA ARG A 69 10.83 4.29 -7.20
C ARG A 69 10.40 5.19 -8.36
N LEU A 70 9.42 6.09 -8.16
CA LEU A 70 8.99 7.05 -9.18
C LEU A 70 10.03 8.17 -9.42
N TYR A 71 10.96 8.39 -8.50
CA TYR A 71 11.97 9.43 -8.65
C TYR A 71 13.01 9.01 -9.70
N GLN A 72 13.30 9.91 -10.64
CA GLN A 72 14.37 9.72 -11.64
C GLN A 72 15.74 9.48 -11.00
N LYS A 73 15.99 10.11 -9.85
CA LYS A 73 17.21 9.95 -9.06
C LYS A 73 16.84 9.82 -7.59
N LEU A 74 17.31 8.76 -6.98
CA LEU A 74 17.14 8.48 -5.56
C LEU A 74 18.50 8.36 -4.89
N ALA A 75 18.67 9.01 -3.74
CA ALA A 75 19.85 8.88 -2.90
C ALA A 75 19.43 9.03 -1.42
N GLY A 76 20.17 8.37 -0.53
CA GLY A 76 19.88 8.40 0.90
C GLY A 76 21.16 8.36 1.72
N MET A 77 21.07 8.85 2.96
CA MET A 77 22.16 8.77 3.92
C MET A 77 21.68 8.22 5.25
N THR A 78 22.46 7.33 5.85
CA THR A 78 22.22 6.78 7.18
C THR A 78 23.50 6.15 7.70
N GLY A 79 23.72 6.19 9.02
CA GLY A 79 24.89 5.55 9.64
C GLY A 79 24.80 4.03 9.79
N THR A 80 23.71 3.40 9.34
CA THR A 80 23.41 1.98 9.65
C THR A 80 22.82 1.19 8.47
N ALA A 81 23.02 1.62 7.21
CA ALA A 81 22.46 0.92 6.04
C ALA A 81 23.16 -0.39 5.68
N GLU A 82 24.40 -0.60 6.13
CA GLU A 82 25.22 -1.75 5.74
C GLU A 82 24.51 -3.09 5.97
N THR A 83 23.77 -3.23 7.08
CA THR A 83 23.06 -4.45 7.45
C THR A 83 21.94 -4.81 6.48
N GLU A 84 21.38 -3.83 5.78
CA GLU A 84 20.25 -3.98 4.86
C GLU A 84 20.66 -3.65 3.41
N ALA A 85 21.95 -3.69 3.09
CA ALA A 85 22.46 -3.33 1.76
C ALA A 85 21.79 -4.13 0.62
N ALA A 86 21.57 -5.43 0.84
CA ALA A 86 20.83 -6.27 -0.11
C ALA A 86 19.39 -5.79 -0.31
N GLU A 87 18.68 -5.43 0.76
CA GLU A 87 17.30 -4.91 0.66
C GLU A 87 17.23 -3.58 -0.10
N PHE A 88 18.20 -2.68 0.11
CA PHE A 88 18.30 -1.43 -0.66
C PHE A 88 18.53 -1.67 -2.15
N HIS A 89 19.40 -2.62 -2.50
CA HIS A 89 19.67 -2.97 -3.88
C HIS A 89 18.50 -3.72 -4.53
N ASP A 90 17.86 -4.63 -3.82
CA ASP A 90 16.71 -5.40 -4.32
C ASP A 90 15.53 -4.48 -4.66
N ILE A 91 15.18 -3.57 -3.74
CA ILE A 91 13.97 -2.73 -3.85
C ILE A 91 14.24 -1.47 -4.68
N TYR A 92 15.33 -0.75 -4.41
CA TYR A 92 15.59 0.58 -4.97
C TYR A 92 16.75 0.62 -5.96
N LYS A 93 17.46 -0.49 -6.18
CA LYS A 93 18.71 -0.53 -6.96
C LYS A 93 19.76 0.46 -6.44
N LEU A 94 19.79 0.63 -5.12
CA LEU A 94 20.74 1.50 -4.44
C LEU A 94 21.85 0.70 -3.79
N ASP A 95 23.09 1.00 -4.17
CA ASP A 95 24.27 0.46 -3.52
C ASP A 95 24.58 1.23 -2.22
N VAL A 96 25.00 0.50 -1.20
CA VAL A 96 25.38 1.08 0.10
C VAL A 96 26.88 1.22 0.16
N ASN A 97 27.36 2.46 0.09
CA ASN A 97 28.77 2.79 0.27
C ASN A 97 29.05 3.25 1.71
N MET A 98 30.00 2.58 2.36
CA MET A 98 30.47 2.98 3.69
C MET A 98 31.46 4.13 3.59
N ILE A 99 31.05 5.30 4.07
CA ILE A 99 31.93 6.46 4.19
C ILE A 99 32.75 6.33 5.48
N PRO A 100 34.09 6.42 5.41
CA PRO A 100 34.93 6.34 6.59
C PRO A 100 34.65 7.51 7.54
N THR A 101 34.80 7.26 8.83
CA THR A 101 34.66 8.29 9.85
C THR A 101 35.80 9.30 9.76
N ASN A 102 35.50 10.60 9.94
CA ASN A 102 36.50 11.67 9.96
C ASN A 102 37.60 11.46 11.01
N ARG A 103 37.24 10.90 12.17
CA ARG A 103 38.16 10.54 13.26
C ARG A 103 37.91 9.10 13.71
N PRO A 104 38.96 8.35 14.14
CA PRO A 104 38.78 7.00 14.65
C PRO A 104 37.81 6.93 15.82
N VAL A 105 36.94 5.94 15.82
CA VAL A 105 35.95 5.73 16.89
C VAL A 105 36.66 5.20 18.14
N ARG A 106 36.51 5.91 19.27
CA ARG A 106 37.07 5.52 20.59
C ARG A 106 36.00 4.95 21.54
N ARG A 107 34.92 4.41 20.98
CA ARG A 107 33.81 3.82 21.75
C ARG A 107 34.19 2.46 22.31
N THR A 108 33.89 2.21 23.59
CA THR A 108 33.97 0.89 24.20
C THR A 108 32.59 0.24 24.22
N ASP A 109 32.38 -0.77 23.38
CA ASP A 109 31.15 -1.58 23.36
C ASP A 109 31.32 -2.79 24.28
N HIS A 110 30.65 -2.79 25.42
CA HIS A 110 30.66 -3.91 26.37
C HIS A 110 29.75 -5.06 25.89
N ASN A 111 29.98 -6.26 26.42
CA ASN A 111 29.09 -7.41 26.20
C ASN A 111 27.72 -7.17 26.84
N ASP A 112 26.75 -7.95 26.40
CA ASP A 112 25.40 -7.89 26.95
C ASP A 112 25.36 -8.59 28.30
N ARG A 113 24.67 -7.96 29.25
CA ARG A 113 24.37 -8.57 30.56
C ARG A 113 22.99 -9.20 30.50
N ILE A 114 22.94 -10.52 30.64
CA ILE A 114 21.72 -11.30 30.52
C ILE A 114 21.24 -11.73 31.90
N TYR A 115 19.95 -11.52 32.17
CA TYR A 115 19.29 -11.82 33.44
C TYR A 115 18.11 -12.76 33.25
N LYS A 116 17.74 -13.49 34.31
CA LYS A 116 16.59 -14.40 34.29
C LYS A 116 15.29 -13.63 34.10
N THR A 117 15.08 -12.59 34.90
CA THR A 117 13.82 -11.82 34.94
C THR A 117 13.99 -10.36 34.53
N ARG A 118 12.90 -9.72 34.08
CA ARG A 118 12.89 -8.27 33.79
C ARG A 118 13.20 -7.45 35.04
N ARG A 119 12.78 -7.92 36.22
CA ARG A 119 13.01 -7.24 37.50
C ARG A 119 14.51 -7.12 37.82
N GLU A 120 15.24 -8.22 37.72
CA GLU A 120 16.70 -8.24 37.94
C GLU A 120 17.42 -7.34 36.94
N LYS A 121 17.03 -7.45 35.65
CA LYS A 121 17.54 -6.61 34.57
C LYS A 121 17.41 -5.12 34.90
N TYR A 122 16.22 -4.65 35.26
CA TYR A 122 16.01 -3.23 35.59
C TYR A 122 16.74 -2.81 36.86
N ASN A 123 16.82 -3.65 37.89
CA ASN A 123 17.62 -3.35 39.08
C ASN A 123 19.11 -3.17 38.73
N ALA A 124 19.64 -4.01 37.84
CA ALA A 124 21.03 -3.90 37.38
C ALA A 124 21.26 -2.65 36.51
N VAL A 125 20.30 -2.28 35.66
CA VAL A 125 20.32 -1.02 34.89
C VAL A 125 20.37 0.19 35.85
N ILE A 126 19.51 0.21 36.87
CA ILE A 126 19.48 1.31 37.86
C ILE A 126 20.78 1.37 38.65
N LYS A 127 21.36 0.22 39.04
CA LYS A 127 22.66 0.17 39.71
C LYS A 127 23.76 0.79 38.85
N GLU A 128 23.82 0.45 37.56
CA GLU A 128 24.79 1.02 36.61
C GLU A 128 24.61 2.54 36.45
N ILE A 129 23.36 3.00 36.31
CA ILE A 129 23.05 4.44 36.23
C ILE A 129 23.52 5.15 37.50
N ARG A 130 23.29 4.56 38.68
CA ARG A 130 23.73 5.12 39.96
C ARG A 130 25.25 5.24 40.03
N GLU A 131 25.98 4.21 39.62
CA GLU A 131 27.45 4.20 39.60
C GLU A 131 28.04 5.22 38.62
N ALA A 132 27.45 5.35 37.43
CA ALA A 132 27.86 6.36 36.45
C ALA A 132 27.52 7.79 36.91
N HIS A 133 26.32 7.99 37.46
CA HIS A 133 25.88 9.28 37.98
C HIS A 133 26.72 9.73 39.19
N ALA A 134 27.12 8.81 40.06
CA ALA A 134 28.03 9.10 41.18
C ALA A 134 29.41 9.60 40.72
N LYS A 135 29.86 9.19 39.52
CA LYS A 135 31.07 9.69 38.86
C LYS A 135 30.83 10.95 38.02
N THR A 136 29.63 11.53 38.08
CA THR A 136 29.19 12.65 37.24
C THR A 136 29.25 12.38 35.73
N GLN A 137 29.27 11.11 35.32
CA GLN A 137 29.24 10.71 33.92
C GLN A 137 27.80 10.85 33.37
N PRO A 138 27.60 11.47 32.19
CA PRO A 138 26.28 11.52 31.56
C PRO A 138 25.84 10.15 31.06
N VAL A 139 24.54 9.85 31.21
CA VAL A 139 23.95 8.57 30.85
C VAL A 139 22.73 8.78 29.94
N LEU A 140 22.73 8.08 28.81
CA LEU A 140 21.57 7.95 27.93
C LEU A 140 21.03 6.53 28.00
N VAL A 141 19.79 6.38 28.44
CA VAL A 141 19.10 5.10 28.58
C VAL A 141 18.11 4.96 27.43
N GLY A 142 18.33 3.97 26.55
CA GLY A 142 17.43 3.63 25.45
C GLY A 142 16.47 2.52 25.84
N SER A 143 15.17 2.77 25.65
CA SER A 143 14.10 1.80 25.91
C SER A 143 13.22 1.60 24.67
N VAL A 144 12.64 0.40 24.54
CA VAL A 144 11.80 0.03 23.38
C VAL A 144 10.38 0.58 23.46
N SER A 145 9.86 0.83 24.67
CA SER A 145 8.47 1.24 24.88
C SER A 145 8.36 2.44 25.84
N VAL A 146 7.24 3.16 25.72
CA VAL A 146 6.90 4.27 26.63
C VAL A 146 6.70 3.73 28.05
N GLU A 147 6.05 2.58 28.19
CA GLU A 147 5.81 1.94 29.50
C GLU A 147 7.10 1.60 30.22
N ALA A 148 8.07 1.00 29.53
CA ALA A 148 9.38 0.68 30.11
C ALA A 148 10.15 1.95 30.50
N SER A 149 10.02 3.03 29.71
CA SER A 149 10.60 4.34 30.05
C SER A 149 10.00 4.94 31.32
N GLU A 150 8.67 4.87 31.48
CA GLU A 150 7.96 5.33 32.68
C GLU A 150 8.28 4.46 33.91
N LEU A 151 8.43 3.15 33.73
CA LEU A 151 8.88 2.24 34.79
C LEU A 151 10.28 2.64 35.29
N LEU A 152 11.24 2.82 34.38
CA LEU A 152 12.59 3.27 34.70
C LEU A 152 12.59 4.63 35.40
N SER A 153 11.76 5.57 34.92
CA SER A 153 11.60 6.87 35.55
C SER A 153 11.14 6.73 37.01
N ARG A 154 10.11 5.92 37.28
CA ARG A 154 9.64 5.66 38.65
C ARG A 154 10.73 5.05 39.53
N MET A 155 11.55 4.14 38.99
CA MET A 155 12.67 3.54 39.72
C MET A 155 13.77 4.57 40.03
N LEU A 156 14.15 5.43 39.07
CA LEU A 156 15.12 6.50 39.30
C LEU A 156 14.62 7.57 40.28
N LYS A 157 13.32 7.88 40.28
CA LYS A 157 12.72 8.78 41.29
C LYS A 157 12.87 8.24 42.70
N ARG A 158 12.72 6.93 42.91
CA ARG A 158 12.92 6.29 44.22
C ARG A 158 14.37 6.40 44.69
N GLU A 159 15.32 6.35 43.75
CA GLU A 159 16.76 6.52 43.98
C GLU A 159 17.20 7.98 44.08
N LYS A 160 16.27 8.93 43.95
CA LYS A 160 16.53 10.38 43.95
C LYS A 160 17.54 10.84 42.89
N ILE A 161 17.57 10.16 41.74
CA ILE A 161 18.41 10.55 40.60
C ILE A 161 17.61 11.47 39.67
N PRO A 162 18.03 12.75 39.47
CA PRO A 162 17.40 13.63 38.51
C PRO A 162 17.54 13.09 37.09
N HIS A 163 16.44 13.04 36.35
CA HIS A 163 16.44 12.53 34.97
C HIS A 163 15.35 13.18 34.12
N ASN A 164 15.56 13.14 32.80
CA ASN A 164 14.59 13.56 31.81
C ASN A 164 14.06 12.33 31.04
N VAL A 165 12.78 12.36 30.64
CA VAL A 165 12.15 11.29 29.85
C VAL A 165 11.67 11.85 28.52
N LEU A 166 12.01 11.17 27.43
CA LEU A 166 11.63 11.54 26.06
C LEU A 166 10.70 10.45 25.50
N ASN A 167 9.47 10.84 25.16
CA ASN A 167 8.41 9.90 24.75
C ASN A 167 7.86 10.14 23.33
N ALA A 168 8.57 10.92 22.50
CA ALA A 168 8.25 11.26 21.12
C ALA A 168 6.94 12.07 20.92
N LYS A 169 6.47 12.79 21.95
CA LYS A 169 5.25 13.62 21.86
C LYS A 169 5.51 15.07 21.45
N PHE A 170 6.66 15.64 21.79
CA PHE A 170 6.97 17.06 21.58
C PHE A 170 8.37 17.26 20.99
N HIS A 171 8.51 17.13 19.67
CA HIS A 171 9.81 17.08 19.00
C HIS A 171 10.75 18.27 19.26
N MET A 172 10.24 19.50 19.35
CA MET A 172 11.09 20.69 19.59
C MET A 172 11.70 20.70 21.00
N GLN A 173 10.89 20.44 22.02
CA GLN A 173 11.37 20.38 23.41
C GLN A 173 12.32 19.19 23.62
N GLU A 174 12.05 18.06 22.96
CA GLU A 174 12.93 16.89 23.00
C GLU A 174 14.33 17.19 22.44
N ALA A 175 14.42 17.97 21.36
CA ALA A 175 15.70 18.34 20.78
C ALA A 175 16.55 19.16 21.77
N GLU A 176 15.95 20.09 22.52
CA GLU A 176 16.68 20.88 23.54
C GLU A 176 17.17 20.00 24.69
N ILE A 177 16.35 19.06 25.15
CA ILE A 177 16.72 18.12 26.22
C ILE A 177 17.86 17.22 25.76
N VAL A 178 17.80 16.68 24.53
CA VAL A 178 18.81 15.79 23.96
C VAL A 178 20.14 16.52 23.75
N ALA A 179 20.10 17.77 23.29
CA ALA A 179 21.31 18.58 23.13
C ALA A 179 22.07 18.78 24.46
N ARG A 180 21.35 18.78 25.59
CA ARG A 180 21.91 18.89 26.95
C ARG A 180 22.22 17.52 27.58
N ALA A 181 21.89 16.40 26.95
CA ALA A 181 22.09 15.07 27.52
C ALA A 181 23.57 14.71 27.76
N GLY A 182 24.50 15.40 27.09
CA GLY A 182 25.94 15.20 27.26
C GLY A 182 26.58 16.03 28.38
N GLN A 183 25.82 16.77 29.17
CA GLN A 183 26.34 17.56 30.29
C GLN A 183 26.64 16.68 31.52
N PRO A 184 27.66 17.01 32.34
CA PRO A 184 28.03 16.25 33.54
C PRO A 184 26.83 15.92 34.44
N GLY A 185 26.74 14.66 34.89
CA GLY A 185 25.69 14.16 35.78
C GLY A 185 24.29 14.05 35.17
N THR A 186 24.11 14.37 33.88
CA THR A 186 22.78 14.32 33.24
C THR A 186 22.36 12.88 32.94
N VAL A 187 21.16 12.49 33.35
CA VAL A 187 20.54 11.21 33.01
C VAL A 187 19.33 11.46 32.11
N THR A 188 19.32 10.85 30.93
CA THR A 188 18.24 10.99 29.96
C THR A 188 17.71 9.61 29.57
N ILE A 189 16.41 9.39 29.74
CA ILE A 189 15.71 8.20 29.25
C ILE A 189 15.05 8.57 27.92
N SER A 190 15.30 7.77 26.89
CA SER A 190 14.74 7.94 25.56
C SER A 190 14.06 6.67 25.10
N THR A 191 12.85 6.78 24.58
CA THR A 191 12.32 5.73 23.70
C THR A 191 13.15 5.69 22.41
N ASN A 192 13.21 4.53 21.75
CA ASN A 192 14.07 4.28 20.59
C ASN A 192 14.03 5.33 19.45
N MET A 193 12.92 6.06 19.30
CA MET A 193 12.75 7.07 18.24
C MET A 193 12.87 8.52 18.73
N ALA A 194 12.86 8.77 20.04
CA ALA A 194 12.92 10.13 20.55
C ALA A 194 14.33 10.74 20.40
N GLY A 195 14.40 12.05 20.15
CA GLY A 195 15.68 12.76 19.99
C GLY A 195 16.48 12.37 18.75
N ARG A 196 15.89 11.74 17.74
CA ARG A 196 16.55 11.44 16.46
C ARG A 196 16.83 12.72 15.67
N GLY A 197 18.03 12.82 15.09
CA GLY A 197 18.48 13.99 14.35
C GLY A 197 19.27 15.01 15.18
N THR A 198 19.11 15.02 16.50
CA THR A 198 19.88 15.91 17.38
C THR A 198 21.20 15.28 17.82
N ASP A 199 22.26 16.08 17.75
CA ASP A 199 23.60 15.71 18.20
C ASP A 199 23.77 15.92 19.71
N ILE A 200 24.45 14.98 20.38
CA ILE A 200 24.74 15.07 21.82
C ILE A 200 26.20 15.46 21.96
N LYS A 201 26.44 16.73 22.33
CA LYS A 201 27.80 17.24 22.57
C LYS A 201 28.18 17.02 24.03
N LEU A 202 29.40 16.53 24.25
CA LEU A 202 29.93 16.34 25.59
C LEU A 202 30.23 17.70 26.24
N GLY A 203 29.78 17.88 27.47
CA GLY A 203 30.12 19.06 28.27
C GLY A 203 31.58 19.05 28.76
N PRO A 204 32.06 20.15 29.35
CA PRO A 204 33.42 20.24 29.89
C PRO A 204 33.71 19.13 30.91
N GLY A 205 34.90 18.50 30.82
CA GLY A 205 35.35 17.45 31.74
C GLY A 205 34.74 16.05 31.50
N VAL A 206 33.70 15.93 30.66
CA VAL A 206 33.03 14.63 30.39
C VAL A 206 33.92 13.64 29.65
N THR A 207 34.82 14.14 28.79
CA THR A 207 35.78 13.30 28.06
C THR A 207 36.70 12.52 29.01
N ASP A 208 37.12 13.15 30.11
CA ASP A 208 38.04 12.54 31.08
C ASP A 208 37.33 11.50 31.96
N MET A 209 36.01 11.62 32.09
CA MET A 209 35.14 10.68 32.79
C MET A 209 34.72 9.47 31.94
N GLY A 210 35.30 9.30 30.75
CA GLY A 210 34.99 8.20 29.84
C GLY A 210 33.88 8.50 28.82
N GLY A 211 33.39 9.73 28.75
CA GLY A 211 32.40 10.18 27.78
C GLY A 211 30.96 9.80 28.10
N LEU A 212 30.06 9.88 27.11
CA LEU A 212 28.65 9.49 27.27
C LEU A 212 28.52 7.97 27.41
N MET A 213 27.86 7.51 28.46
CA MET A 213 27.47 6.11 28.66
C MET A 213 26.08 5.87 28.08
N VAL A 214 26.00 4.95 27.13
CA VAL A 214 24.73 4.55 26.50
C VAL A 214 24.31 3.18 27.04
N ILE A 215 23.12 3.12 27.63
CA ILE A 215 22.55 1.89 28.18
C ILE A 215 21.32 1.51 27.37
N GLY A 216 21.37 0.37 26.68
CA GLY A 216 20.18 -0.24 26.10
C GLY A 216 19.51 -1.13 27.13
N THR A 217 18.24 -0.88 27.48
CA THR A 217 17.55 -1.73 28.46
C THR A 217 17.11 -3.07 27.90
N GLU A 218 17.08 -3.18 26.57
CA GLU A 218 16.66 -4.34 25.77
C GLU A 218 17.35 -4.31 24.41
N ARG A 219 17.30 -5.44 23.70
CA ARG A 219 17.73 -5.56 22.31
C ARG A 219 16.54 -5.37 21.38
N HIS A 220 16.67 -4.49 20.40
CA HIS A 220 15.63 -4.34 19.38
C HIS A 220 15.60 -5.55 18.44
N GLU A 221 14.46 -5.79 17.77
CA GLU A 221 14.35 -6.80 16.71
C GLU A 221 15.33 -6.58 15.55
N ALA A 222 15.79 -5.35 15.36
CA ALA A 222 16.64 -4.92 14.26
C ALA A 222 17.93 -4.30 14.79
N ARG A 223 19.06 -4.91 14.44
CA ARG A 223 20.43 -4.52 14.85
C ARG A 223 20.76 -3.09 14.45
N ARG A 224 20.21 -2.59 13.34
CA ARG A 224 20.41 -1.19 12.92
C ARG A 224 19.92 -0.19 13.98
N ILE A 225 18.85 -0.49 14.72
CA ILE A 225 18.30 0.41 15.74
C ILE A 225 19.20 0.40 16.98
N ASP A 226 19.67 -0.77 17.39
CA ASP A 226 20.68 -0.89 18.45
C ASP A 226 21.98 -0.16 18.10
N ARG A 227 22.47 -0.30 16.85
CA ARG A 227 23.65 0.41 16.35
C ARG A 227 23.43 1.92 16.34
N GLN A 228 22.21 2.40 16.04
CA GLN A 228 21.86 3.82 16.13
C GLN A 228 21.89 4.33 17.57
N LEU A 229 21.40 3.54 18.53
CA LEU A 229 21.48 3.87 19.95
C LEU A 229 22.95 3.96 20.39
N ARG A 230 23.79 2.98 20.05
CA ARG A 230 25.25 3.03 20.32
C ARG A 230 25.92 4.21 19.63
N GLY A 231 25.46 4.61 18.44
CA GLY A 231 25.96 5.76 17.69
C GLY A 231 25.62 7.12 18.30
N ARG A 232 24.92 7.15 19.44
CA ARG A 232 24.68 8.38 20.21
C ARG A 232 25.89 8.83 21.04
N CYS A 233 26.81 7.92 21.38
CA CYS A 233 28.08 8.27 22.03
C CYS A 233 29.28 8.19 21.06
N ALA A 234 30.44 8.68 21.52
CA ALA A 234 31.72 8.62 20.81
C ALA A 234 31.72 9.27 19.42
N ARG A 235 31.07 10.43 19.28
CA ARG A 235 31.04 11.18 18.02
C ARG A 235 32.35 11.92 17.79
N GLN A 236 32.79 12.03 16.53
CA GLN A 236 34.03 12.73 16.15
C GLN A 236 35.28 12.33 16.97
N GLY A 237 35.39 11.06 17.34
CA GLY A 237 36.53 10.53 18.10
C GLY A 237 36.47 10.77 19.61
N ASP A 238 35.35 11.27 20.13
CA ASP A 238 35.11 11.36 21.57
C ASP A 238 35.13 9.95 22.22
N PRO A 239 35.53 9.85 23.50
CA PRO A 239 35.32 8.63 24.26
C PRO A 239 33.82 8.41 24.52
N GLY A 240 33.46 7.16 24.78
CA GLY A 240 32.11 6.79 25.15
C GLY A 240 32.03 5.30 25.37
N ALA A 241 31.00 4.88 26.11
CA ALA A 241 30.77 3.48 26.38
C ALA A 241 29.33 3.10 25.99
N SER A 242 29.13 1.85 25.61
CA SER A 242 27.79 1.31 25.44
C SER A 242 27.66 -0.07 26.09
N ARG A 243 26.50 -0.33 26.70
CA ARG A 243 26.16 -1.64 27.29
C ARG A 243 24.68 -1.93 27.08
N PHE A 244 24.35 -3.19 26.82
CA PHE A 244 22.97 -3.63 26.72
C PHE A 244 22.64 -4.62 27.83
N TYR A 245 21.40 -4.56 28.27
CA TYR A 245 20.81 -5.44 29.26
C TYR A 245 19.70 -6.23 28.57
N VAL A 246 19.62 -7.53 28.84
CA VAL A 246 18.64 -8.43 28.23
C VAL A 246 18.09 -9.33 29.31
N SER A 247 16.80 -9.64 29.24
CA SER A 247 16.17 -10.69 30.03
C SER A 247 15.62 -11.79 29.14
N PHE A 248 15.57 -13.03 29.64
CA PHE A 248 14.85 -14.12 28.97
C PHE A 248 13.34 -13.86 28.82
N GLU A 249 12.78 -12.98 29.66
CA GLU A 249 11.40 -12.53 29.57
C GLU A 249 11.20 -11.42 28.51
N ASP A 250 12.25 -10.91 27.88
CA ASP A 250 12.13 -9.86 26.86
C ASP A 250 11.56 -10.43 25.55
N ASP A 251 10.86 -9.59 24.78
CA ASP A 251 10.08 -10.04 23.63
C ASP A 251 10.94 -10.72 22.55
N LEU A 252 12.16 -10.21 22.32
CA LEU A 252 13.14 -10.81 21.41
C LEU A 252 13.50 -12.26 21.83
N MET A 253 13.64 -12.49 23.14
CA MET A 253 14.01 -13.80 23.68
C MET A 253 12.81 -14.74 23.71
N ARG A 254 11.62 -14.26 24.10
CA ARG A 254 10.37 -15.04 24.13
C ARG A 254 9.90 -15.49 22.76
N ASN A 255 10.02 -14.64 21.75
CA ASN A 255 9.62 -14.94 20.37
C ASN A 255 10.48 -16.02 19.72
N PHE A 256 11.58 -16.41 20.38
CA PHE A 256 12.47 -17.44 19.91
C PHE A 256 12.29 -18.69 20.76
N GLY A 257 11.91 -19.82 20.16
CA GLY A 257 11.80 -21.13 20.83
C GLY A 257 13.13 -21.68 21.42
N ALA A 258 14.21 -20.90 21.40
CA ALA A 258 15.38 -21.14 22.22
C ALA A 258 15.20 -20.65 23.65
N ALA A 259 14.17 -19.86 23.99
CA ALA A 259 13.80 -19.58 25.38
C ALA A 259 13.63 -20.90 26.13
N ASP A 260 12.80 -21.84 25.65
CA ASP A 260 12.60 -23.13 26.33
C ASP A 260 13.88 -23.97 26.44
N ARG A 261 14.73 -23.96 25.40
CA ARG A 261 15.99 -24.72 25.40
C ARG A 261 17.04 -24.06 26.29
N MET A 262 17.10 -22.74 26.35
CA MET A 262 18.01 -21.96 27.18
C MET A 262 17.57 -21.93 28.65
N THR A 263 16.26 -21.85 28.91
CA THR A 263 15.67 -21.99 30.24
C THR A 263 15.99 -23.37 30.82
N LYS A 264 15.85 -24.45 30.03
CA LYS A 264 16.28 -25.80 30.45
C LYS A 264 17.78 -25.93 30.70
N ILE A 265 18.59 -25.20 29.95
CA ILE A 265 20.05 -25.13 30.20
C ILE A 265 20.30 -24.37 31.50
N MET A 266 19.62 -23.25 31.76
CA MET A 266 19.75 -22.50 33.03
C MET A 266 19.30 -23.28 34.25
N GLU A 267 18.19 -24.01 34.16
CA GLU A 267 17.70 -24.89 35.23
C GLU A 267 18.75 -25.98 35.57
N ARG A 268 19.49 -26.46 34.56
CA ARG A 268 20.63 -27.37 34.79
C ARG A 268 21.88 -26.68 35.32
N PHE A 269 22.12 -25.43 34.94
CA PHE A 269 23.30 -24.67 35.37
C PHE A 269 23.12 -24.00 36.74
N GLY A 270 21.92 -24.03 37.34
CA GLY A 270 21.71 -23.59 38.72
C GLY A 270 21.96 -22.10 38.93
N LEU A 271 21.45 -21.25 38.03
CA LEU A 271 21.57 -19.79 38.21
C LEU A 271 20.79 -19.31 39.43
N GLU A 272 21.53 -18.81 40.41
CA GLU A 272 21.00 -18.14 41.60
C GLU A 272 20.37 -16.79 41.22
N GLU A 273 19.34 -16.36 41.96
CA GLU A 273 18.68 -15.08 41.74
C GLU A 273 19.69 -13.92 41.85
N GLY A 274 19.70 -13.04 40.85
CA GLY A 274 20.61 -11.89 40.78
C GLY A 274 21.99 -12.14 40.17
N GLN A 275 22.33 -13.36 39.75
CA GLN A 275 23.59 -13.64 39.06
C GLN A 275 23.51 -13.22 37.59
N GLU A 276 24.46 -12.38 37.15
CA GLU A 276 24.55 -11.95 35.74
C GLU A 276 25.26 -13.00 34.88
N LEU A 277 24.71 -13.27 33.70
CA LEU A 277 25.38 -14.08 32.70
C LEU A 277 26.10 -13.16 31.71
N GLU A 278 27.43 -13.12 31.80
CA GLU A 278 28.28 -12.48 30.80
C GLU A 278 29.17 -13.53 30.11
N HIS A 279 28.83 -13.88 28.87
CA HIS A 279 29.72 -14.70 28.04
C HIS A 279 29.57 -14.38 26.56
N ARG A 280 30.71 -14.39 25.84
CA ARG A 280 30.78 -14.19 24.38
C ARG A 280 29.84 -15.09 23.55
N TRP A 281 29.53 -16.31 23.97
CA TRP A 281 28.64 -17.20 23.21
C TRP A 281 27.18 -16.75 23.28
N LEU A 282 26.77 -16.13 24.40
CA LEU A 282 25.42 -15.61 24.58
C LEU A 282 25.15 -14.41 23.66
N ASN A 283 26.12 -13.51 23.50
CA ASN A 283 26.03 -12.41 22.52
C ASN A 283 25.77 -12.94 21.10
N LYS A 284 26.46 -14.02 20.71
CA LYS A 284 26.27 -14.64 19.38
C LYS A 284 24.87 -15.25 19.23
N SER A 285 24.32 -15.82 20.30
CA SER A 285 22.95 -16.32 20.33
C SER A 285 21.92 -15.20 20.15
N VAL A 286 22.08 -14.07 20.86
CA VAL A 286 21.22 -12.88 20.71
C VAL A 286 21.33 -12.30 19.30
N GLU A 287 22.53 -12.17 18.75
CA GLU A 287 22.73 -11.68 17.38
C GLU A 287 22.07 -12.61 16.34
N THR A 288 22.15 -13.93 16.56
CA THR A 288 21.48 -14.92 15.70
C THR A 288 19.96 -14.78 15.79
N ALA A 289 19.41 -14.52 16.98
CA ALA A 289 17.99 -14.26 17.15
C ALA A 289 17.56 -13.01 16.36
N GLN A 290 18.30 -11.89 16.50
CA GLN A 290 18.02 -10.67 15.74
C GLN A 290 18.10 -10.90 14.24
N LYS A 291 19.13 -11.59 13.72
CA LYS A 291 19.24 -11.92 12.28
C LYS A 291 18.04 -12.67 11.73
N ARG A 292 17.49 -13.63 12.50
CA ARG A 292 16.30 -14.37 12.07
C ARG A 292 15.04 -13.50 12.08
N VAL A 293 14.88 -12.64 13.08
CA VAL A 293 13.74 -11.70 13.12
C VAL A 293 13.83 -10.68 11.99
N GLU A 294 15.03 -10.14 11.71
CA GLU A 294 15.30 -9.29 10.56
C GLU A 294 14.94 -9.98 9.24
N GLN A 295 15.39 -11.23 9.04
CA GLN A 295 15.06 -12.01 7.84
C GLN A 295 13.56 -12.26 7.71
N ARG A 296 12.87 -12.60 8.81
CA ARG A 296 11.41 -12.75 8.83
C ARG A 296 10.73 -11.44 8.42
N ASN A 297 11.12 -10.32 9.01
CA ASN A 297 10.54 -9.01 8.73
C ASN A 297 10.84 -8.56 7.29
N TYR A 298 12.03 -8.86 6.76
CA TYR A 298 12.37 -8.65 5.35
C TYR A 298 11.45 -9.45 4.43
N LEU A 299 11.23 -10.75 4.70
CA LEU A 299 10.32 -11.58 3.89
C LEU A 299 8.88 -11.04 3.90
N VAL A 300 8.38 -10.58 5.05
CA VAL A 300 7.05 -9.96 5.14
C VAL A 300 6.98 -8.68 4.29
N ARG A 301 8.00 -7.81 4.39
CA ARG A 301 8.07 -6.59 3.58
C ARG A 301 8.17 -6.89 2.09
N LYS A 302 9.04 -7.84 1.71
CA LYS A 302 9.20 -8.30 0.33
C LYS A 302 7.88 -8.82 -0.22
N ARG A 303 7.19 -9.70 0.51
CA ARG A 303 5.90 -10.21 0.08
C ARG A 303 4.86 -9.10 -0.08
N THR A 304 4.82 -8.15 0.86
CA THR A 304 3.92 -6.98 0.76
C THR A 304 4.22 -6.15 -0.48
N LEU A 305 5.50 -5.96 -0.81
CA LEU A 305 5.94 -5.29 -2.03
C LEU A 305 5.53 -6.08 -3.28
N ASP A 306 5.66 -7.41 -3.28
CA ASP A 306 5.28 -8.24 -4.43
C ASP A 306 3.78 -8.10 -4.76
N PHE A 307 2.90 -7.97 -3.75
CA PHE A 307 1.47 -7.68 -3.94
C PHE A 307 1.24 -6.26 -4.47
N ASP A 308 1.94 -5.26 -3.91
CA ASP A 308 1.82 -3.86 -4.35
C ASP A 308 2.42 -3.64 -5.74
N ASP A 309 3.40 -4.42 -6.17
CA ASP A 309 3.98 -4.33 -7.52
C ASP A 309 2.96 -4.67 -8.60
N VAL A 310 2.05 -5.63 -8.35
CA VAL A 310 0.92 -5.92 -9.26
C VAL A 310 0.01 -4.69 -9.37
N MET A 311 -0.35 -4.09 -8.23
CA MET A 311 -1.14 -2.85 -8.20
C MET A 311 -0.42 -1.68 -8.86
N ASN A 312 0.90 -1.61 -8.72
CA ASN A 312 1.70 -0.55 -9.29
C ASN A 312 1.75 -0.64 -10.82
N MET A 313 1.86 -1.85 -11.39
CA MET A 313 1.77 -2.04 -12.85
C MET A 313 0.42 -1.59 -13.39
N GLN A 314 -0.67 -1.97 -12.72
CA GLN A 314 -2.02 -1.53 -13.10
C GLN A 314 -2.17 -0.01 -12.99
N ARG A 315 -1.69 0.56 -11.87
CA ARG A 315 -1.69 2.02 -11.62
C ARG A 315 -0.93 2.76 -12.71
N GLU A 316 0.23 2.27 -13.13
CA GLU A 316 1.03 2.89 -14.18
C GLU A 316 0.23 2.98 -15.49
N VAL A 317 -0.46 1.90 -15.89
CA VAL A 317 -1.29 1.89 -17.10
C VAL A 317 -2.47 2.87 -16.96
N VAL A 318 -3.23 2.79 -15.86
CA VAL A 318 -4.39 3.67 -15.65
C VAL A 318 -3.97 5.14 -15.56
N TYR A 319 -2.90 5.45 -14.84
CA TYR A 319 -2.47 6.83 -14.63
C TYR A 319 -1.83 7.41 -15.88
N THR A 320 -1.16 6.59 -16.69
CA THR A 320 -0.68 7.00 -18.02
C THR A 320 -1.86 7.37 -18.91
N TYR A 321 -2.87 6.50 -19.00
CA TYR A 321 -4.07 6.77 -19.78
C TYR A 321 -4.83 8.01 -19.27
N ARG A 322 -4.96 8.14 -17.95
CA ARG A 322 -5.57 9.31 -17.31
C ARG A 322 -4.83 10.61 -17.61
N ASN A 323 -3.50 10.61 -17.53
CA ASN A 323 -2.68 11.78 -17.83
C ASN A 323 -2.73 12.14 -19.32
N GLU A 324 -2.74 11.14 -20.21
CA GLU A 324 -2.93 11.35 -21.65
C GLU A 324 -4.25 12.08 -21.94
N VAL A 325 -5.34 11.72 -21.25
CA VAL A 325 -6.63 12.40 -21.39
C VAL A 325 -6.59 13.85 -20.89
N ILE A 326 -5.87 14.11 -19.78
CA ILE A 326 -5.72 15.45 -19.19
C ILE A 326 -4.89 16.35 -20.11
N ASP A 327 -3.76 15.84 -20.58
CA ASP A 327 -2.77 16.60 -21.36
C ASP A 327 -3.16 16.71 -22.85
N SER A 328 -4.08 15.87 -23.34
CA SER A 328 -4.52 15.90 -24.73
C SER A 328 -5.25 17.19 -25.09
N GLU A 329 -4.78 17.85 -26.16
CA GLU A 329 -5.43 19.00 -26.79
C GLU A 329 -6.69 18.60 -27.60
N GLU A 330 -6.78 17.33 -28.00
CA GLU A 330 -7.85 16.77 -28.84
C GLU A 330 -8.40 15.44 -28.24
N PRO A 331 -9.23 15.54 -27.19
CA PRO A 331 -9.80 14.36 -26.51
C PRO A 331 -10.65 13.47 -27.42
N ARG A 332 -11.27 14.04 -28.46
CA ARG A 332 -12.06 13.32 -29.46
C ARG A 332 -11.32 12.13 -30.09
N LYS A 333 -10.01 12.25 -30.32
CA LYS A 333 -9.22 11.14 -30.88
C LYS A 333 -9.24 9.92 -29.97
N LEU A 334 -9.09 10.13 -28.66
CA LEU A 334 -9.15 9.07 -27.66
C LEU A 334 -10.54 8.42 -27.60
N ILE A 335 -11.61 9.22 -27.74
CA ILE A 335 -12.98 8.67 -27.85
C ILE A 335 -13.12 7.79 -29.09
N PHE A 336 -12.58 8.23 -30.23
CA PHE A 336 -12.67 7.47 -31.47
C PHE A 336 -11.87 6.17 -31.41
N GLU A 337 -10.71 6.16 -30.75
CA GLU A 337 -9.95 4.95 -30.44
C GLU A 337 -10.77 4.00 -29.54
N VAL A 338 -11.44 4.52 -28.51
CA VAL A 338 -12.34 3.72 -27.67
C VAL A 338 -13.49 3.11 -28.49
N ILE A 339 -14.09 3.86 -29.40
CA ILE A 339 -15.14 3.36 -30.31
C ILE A 339 -14.60 2.26 -31.22
N ASP A 340 -13.41 2.46 -31.79
CA ASP A 340 -12.78 1.51 -32.71
C ASP A 340 -12.41 0.19 -32.02
N GLU A 341 -12.12 0.21 -30.73
CA GLU A 341 -11.73 -1.00 -29.98
C GLU A 341 -12.91 -1.69 -29.29
N ALA A 342 -13.76 -0.95 -28.58
CA ALA A 342 -14.80 -1.55 -27.74
C ALA A 342 -16.02 -2.00 -28.53
N LEU A 343 -16.37 -1.29 -29.62
CA LEU A 343 -17.54 -1.63 -30.41
C LEU A 343 -17.38 -2.97 -31.15
N PRO A 344 -16.26 -3.27 -31.84
CA PRO A 344 -16.07 -4.58 -32.45
C PRO A 344 -16.08 -5.72 -31.43
N ALA A 345 -15.49 -5.51 -30.24
CA ALA A 345 -15.52 -6.50 -29.16
C ALA A 345 -16.96 -6.80 -28.71
N LYS A 346 -17.79 -5.77 -28.54
CA LYS A 346 -19.22 -5.95 -28.22
C LYS A 346 -20.00 -6.60 -29.35
N VAL A 347 -19.74 -6.27 -30.61
CA VAL A 347 -20.42 -6.90 -31.75
C VAL A 347 -20.09 -8.40 -31.81
N LYS A 348 -18.82 -8.78 -31.57
CA LYS A 348 -18.41 -10.18 -31.48
C LYS A 348 -19.13 -10.91 -30.36
N GLU A 349 -19.27 -10.32 -29.18
CA GLU A 349 -20.01 -10.93 -28.06
C GLU A 349 -21.47 -11.32 -28.41
N TYR A 350 -22.13 -10.57 -29.29
CA TYR A 350 -23.51 -10.88 -29.72
C TYR A 350 -23.60 -11.79 -30.95
N LEU A 351 -22.61 -11.75 -31.85
CA LEU A 351 -22.70 -12.40 -33.16
C LEU A 351 -21.75 -13.60 -33.34
N ASP A 352 -20.66 -13.66 -32.59
CA ASP A 352 -19.63 -14.71 -32.61
C ASP A 352 -19.91 -15.77 -31.54
N VAL A 353 -21.16 -16.24 -31.52
CA VAL A 353 -21.70 -17.24 -30.59
C VAL A 353 -22.52 -18.24 -31.40
N ASP A 354 -22.70 -19.48 -30.90
CA ASP A 354 -23.38 -20.57 -31.61
C ASP A 354 -24.77 -20.16 -32.14
N GLU A 355 -25.48 -19.28 -31.41
CA GLU A 355 -26.72 -18.65 -31.85
C GLU A 355 -26.60 -17.10 -31.86
N PRO A 356 -26.34 -16.49 -33.03
CA PRO A 356 -26.18 -15.04 -33.16
C PRO A 356 -27.43 -14.27 -32.73
N ASN A 357 -27.28 -13.35 -31.77
CA ASN A 357 -28.39 -12.57 -31.23
C ASN A 357 -28.48 -11.17 -31.87
N TYR A 358 -28.91 -11.12 -33.13
CA TYR A 358 -29.12 -9.87 -33.86
C TYR A 358 -30.12 -8.92 -33.19
N THR A 359 -31.17 -9.47 -32.57
CA THR A 359 -32.17 -8.70 -31.82
C THR A 359 -31.58 -7.96 -30.63
N GLY A 360 -30.76 -8.66 -29.84
CA GLY A 360 -30.07 -8.10 -28.69
C GLY A 360 -29.11 -6.99 -29.10
N LEU A 361 -28.35 -7.21 -30.18
CA LEU A 361 -27.44 -6.18 -30.70
C LEU A 361 -28.18 -4.91 -31.13
N VAL A 362 -29.28 -5.03 -31.87
CA VAL A 362 -30.10 -3.86 -32.28
C VAL A 362 -30.66 -3.12 -31.05
N HIS A 363 -31.15 -3.87 -30.06
CA HIS A 363 -31.70 -3.28 -28.84
C HIS A 363 -30.63 -2.55 -28.03
N TRP A 364 -29.46 -3.17 -27.85
CA TRP A 364 -28.33 -2.55 -27.17
C TRP A 364 -27.87 -1.29 -27.91
N VAL A 365 -27.69 -1.35 -29.23
CA VAL A 365 -27.28 -0.20 -30.04
C VAL A 365 -28.26 0.96 -29.87
N ASN A 366 -29.56 0.73 -29.91
CA ASN A 366 -30.56 1.80 -29.77
C ASN A 366 -30.69 2.34 -28.34
N THR A 367 -30.40 1.53 -27.31
CA THR A 367 -30.43 1.95 -25.91
C THR A 367 -29.21 2.78 -25.52
N THR A 368 -28.07 2.47 -26.15
CA THR A 368 -26.78 3.12 -25.92
C THR A 368 -26.59 4.34 -26.83
N PHE A 369 -26.99 4.22 -28.09
CA PHE A 369 -26.80 5.22 -29.13
C PHE A 369 -28.15 5.62 -29.75
N PRO A 370 -28.46 6.93 -29.90
CA PRO A 370 -29.71 7.40 -30.49
C PRO A 370 -29.71 7.28 -32.03
N LEU A 371 -29.50 6.06 -32.55
CA LEU A 371 -29.40 5.79 -33.99
C LEU A 371 -30.74 5.40 -34.63
N GLY A 372 -31.70 4.89 -33.83
CA GLY A 372 -33.00 4.44 -34.33
C GLY A 372 -32.89 3.37 -35.43
N LEU A 373 -31.95 2.43 -35.28
CA LEU A 373 -31.73 1.34 -36.23
C LEU A 373 -32.86 0.31 -36.10
N THR A 374 -33.60 0.08 -37.19
CA THR A 374 -34.54 -1.04 -37.30
C THR A 374 -33.83 -2.26 -37.89
N LYS A 375 -34.35 -3.49 -37.65
CA LYS A 375 -33.80 -4.74 -38.22
C LYS A 375 -33.56 -4.62 -39.73
N GLU A 376 -34.52 -4.05 -40.45
CA GLU A 376 -34.50 -3.89 -41.90
C GLU A 376 -33.43 -2.91 -42.40
N LYS A 377 -33.10 -1.89 -41.60
CA LYS A 377 -32.06 -0.88 -41.93
C LYS A 377 -30.67 -1.31 -41.48
N ALA A 378 -30.61 -2.10 -40.40
CA ALA A 378 -29.37 -2.64 -39.87
C ALA A 378 -28.82 -3.73 -40.80
N GLN A 379 -29.66 -4.66 -41.26
CA GLN A 379 -29.27 -5.79 -42.13
C GLN A 379 -28.02 -6.52 -41.62
N PHE A 380 -27.96 -6.78 -40.31
CA PHE A 380 -26.79 -7.45 -39.72
C PHE A 380 -26.63 -8.90 -40.21
N GLU A 381 -27.71 -9.53 -40.65
CA GLU A 381 -27.72 -10.90 -41.19
C GLU A 381 -27.03 -11.01 -42.56
N THR A 382 -26.87 -9.91 -43.30
CA THR A 382 -26.31 -9.94 -44.66
C THR A 382 -24.81 -9.69 -44.73
N ARG A 383 -24.19 -9.28 -43.61
CA ARG A 383 -22.77 -8.94 -43.54
C ARG A 383 -22.04 -9.83 -42.56
N SER A 384 -20.72 -9.93 -42.74
CA SER A 384 -19.86 -10.59 -41.75
C SER A 384 -19.81 -9.81 -40.43
N VAL A 385 -19.36 -10.48 -39.36
CA VAL A 385 -19.24 -9.88 -38.02
C VAL A 385 -18.35 -8.63 -38.04
N ASP A 386 -17.21 -8.69 -38.74
CA ASP A 386 -16.27 -7.57 -38.84
C ASP A 386 -16.83 -6.41 -39.69
N GLU A 387 -17.56 -6.70 -40.77
CA GLU A 387 -18.24 -5.67 -41.58
C GLU A 387 -19.37 -4.99 -40.80
N ASN A 388 -20.11 -5.75 -39.99
CA ASN A 388 -21.13 -5.19 -39.10
C ASN A 388 -20.51 -4.27 -38.05
N ALA A 389 -19.36 -4.64 -37.50
CA ALA A 389 -18.63 -3.79 -36.57
C ALA A 389 -18.18 -2.48 -37.23
N GLN A 390 -17.56 -2.54 -38.42
CA GLN A 390 -17.13 -1.36 -39.16
C GLN A 390 -18.31 -0.45 -39.55
N PHE A 391 -19.43 -1.03 -39.97
CA PHE A 391 -20.64 -0.28 -40.27
C PHE A 391 -21.15 0.50 -39.06
N LEU A 392 -21.21 -0.14 -37.88
CA LEU A 392 -21.63 0.50 -36.64
C LEU A 392 -20.65 1.58 -36.19
N VAL A 393 -19.33 1.33 -36.28
CA VAL A 393 -18.30 2.33 -35.96
C VAL A 393 -18.50 3.60 -36.80
N ALA A 394 -18.64 3.46 -38.12
CA ALA A 394 -18.82 4.59 -39.02
C ALA A 394 -20.12 5.36 -38.73
N LYS A 395 -21.22 4.64 -38.47
CA LYS A 395 -22.51 5.22 -38.10
C LYS A 395 -22.44 6.03 -36.80
N ILE A 396 -21.81 5.48 -35.76
CA ILE A 396 -21.70 6.13 -34.44
C ILE A 396 -20.79 7.36 -34.52
N LYS A 397 -19.63 7.25 -35.19
CA LYS A 397 -18.74 8.40 -35.41
C LYS A 397 -19.45 9.54 -36.13
N ASN A 398 -20.19 9.24 -37.22
CA ASN A 398 -20.92 10.27 -37.95
C ASN A 398 -22.07 10.88 -37.11
N ALA A 399 -22.76 10.08 -36.28
CA ALA A 399 -23.79 10.60 -35.38
C ALA A 399 -23.19 11.51 -34.30
N TYR A 400 -22.02 11.16 -33.77
CA TYR A 400 -21.32 11.96 -32.78
C TYR A 400 -20.78 13.27 -33.36
N GLU A 401 -20.21 13.23 -34.58
CA GLU A 401 -19.78 14.44 -35.30
C GLU A 401 -20.94 15.40 -35.51
N ARG A 402 -22.10 14.90 -35.96
CA ARG A 402 -23.32 15.71 -36.10
C ARG A 402 -23.76 16.33 -34.78
N LYS A 403 -23.74 15.57 -33.68
CA LYS A 403 -24.04 16.09 -32.34
C LYS A 403 -23.10 17.23 -31.97
N SER A 404 -21.80 17.02 -32.14
CA SER A 404 -20.78 18.01 -31.77
C SER A 404 -20.78 19.26 -32.66
N ALA A 405 -21.31 19.21 -33.88
CA ALA A 405 -21.37 20.35 -34.79
C ALA A 405 -22.30 21.49 -34.32
N TYR A 406 -23.28 21.17 -33.45
CA TYR A 406 -24.23 22.14 -32.90
C TYR A 406 -23.82 22.67 -31.52
N GLU A 407 -22.70 22.20 -30.97
CA GLU A 407 -22.20 22.59 -29.66
C GLU A 407 -20.96 23.48 -29.77
N GLU A 408 -20.68 24.26 -28.73
CA GLU A 408 -19.50 25.12 -28.70
C GLU A 408 -18.21 24.28 -28.60
N PRO A 409 -17.19 24.50 -29.45
CA PRO A 409 -16.01 23.63 -29.53
C PRO A 409 -15.23 23.45 -28.21
N THR A 410 -15.09 24.48 -27.38
CA THR A 410 -14.34 24.38 -26.11
C THR A 410 -15.10 23.61 -25.03
N ALA A 411 -16.43 23.75 -24.99
CA ALA A 411 -17.32 23.00 -24.13
C ALA A 411 -17.34 21.53 -24.51
N VAL A 412 -17.37 21.20 -25.82
CA VAL A 412 -17.27 19.82 -26.29
C VAL A 412 -15.97 19.18 -25.86
N LYS A 413 -14.82 19.84 -26.02
CA LYS A 413 -13.52 19.30 -25.56
C LYS A 413 -13.51 19.03 -24.06
N SER A 414 -14.05 19.95 -23.26
CA SER A 414 -14.14 19.78 -21.80
C SER A 414 -15.07 18.62 -21.42
N LEU A 415 -16.19 18.48 -22.11
CA LEU A 415 -17.14 17.39 -21.92
C LEU A 415 -16.52 16.03 -22.30
N GLU A 416 -15.81 15.96 -23.43
CA GLU A 416 -15.11 14.76 -23.89
C GLU A 416 -14.07 14.29 -22.87
N ARG A 417 -13.26 15.21 -22.31
CA ARG A 417 -12.34 14.88 -21.20
C ARG A 417 -13.10 14.39 -19.98
N TYR A 418 -14.17 15.09 -19.60
CA TYR A 418 -14.95 14.76 -18.41
C TYR A 418 -15.54 13.35 -18.50
N ILE A 419 -16.11 12.96 -19.66
CA ILE A 419 -16.68 11.62 -19.87
C ILE A 419 -15.63 10.54 -19.62
N ILE A 420 -14.42 10.69 -20.19
CA ILE A 420 -13.35 9.71 -20.03
C ILE A 420 -12.83 9.70 -18.59
N LEU A 421 -12.51 10.87 -18.02
CA LEU A 421 -11.96 10.97 -16.67
C LEU A 421 -12.94 10.47 -15.61
N ASN A 422 -14.23 10.77 -15.74
CA ASN A 422 -15.24 10.29 -14.81
C ASN A 422 -15.38 8.77 -14.84
N ALA A 423 -15.35 8.18 -16.05
CA ALA A 423 -15.35 6.72 -16.20
C ALA A 423 -14.12 6.07 -15.57
N ILE A 424 -12.91 6.60 -15.85
CA ILE A 424 -11.66 6.13 -15.25
C ILE A 424 -11.72 6.24 -13.73
N ASP A 425 -12.00 7.43 -13.19
CA ASP A 425 -11.91 7.70 -11.75
C ASP A 425 -12.93 6.88 -10.96
N ARG A 426 -14.17 6.74 -11.44
CA ARG A 426 -15.21 5.95 -10.76
C ARG A 426 -14.85 4.47 -10.74
N LEU A 427 -14.56 3.89 -11.90
CA LEU A 427 -14.31 2.45 -12.01
C LEU A 427 -12.96 2.05 -11.39
N TRP A 428 -11.96 2.93 -11.42
CA TRP A 428 -10.70 2.71 -10.71
C TRP A 428 -10.90 2.65 -9.19
N GLN A 429 -11.75 3.51 -8.62
CA GLN A 429 -12.08 3.46 -7.19
C GLN A 429 -12.77 2.15 -6.81
N GLU A 430 -13.71 1.68 -7.64
CA GLU A 430 -14.37 0.37 -7.46
C GLU A 430 -13.36 -0.78 -7.55
N HIS A 431 -12.42 -0.70 -8.51
CA HIS A 431 -11.34 -1.67 -8.67
C HIS A 431 -10.40 -1.70 -7.47
N LEU A 432 -9.97 -0.55 -6.95
CA LEU A 432 -9.13 -0.50 -5.75
C LEU A 432 -9.79 -1.19 -4.55
N TYR A 433 -11.10 -0.97 -4.36
CA TYR A 433 -11.87 -1.64 -3.33
C TYR A 433 -11.91 -3.16 -3.52
N ALA A 434 -12.19 -3.62 -4.75
CA ALA A 434 -12.22 -5.03 -5.08
C ALA A 434 -10.84 -5.69 -4.90
N MET A 435 -9.76 -4.99 -5.24
CA MET A 435 -8.38 -5.44 -5.08
C MET A 435 -7.96 -5.57 -3.61
N ASP A 436 -8.38 -4.65 -2.74
CA ASP A 436 -8.15 -4.77 -1.30
C ASP A 436 -8.88 -6.00 -0.74
N ALA A 437 -10.15 -6.22 -1.12
CA ALA A 437 -10.91 -7.41 -0.73
C ALA A 437 -10.27 -8.72 -1.23
N LEU A 438 -9.79 -8.72 -2.49
CA LEU A 438 -9.07 -9.85 -3.07
C LEU A 438 -7.82 -10.18 -2.26
N ARG A 439 -7.01 -9.18 -1.92
CA ARG A 439 -5.76 -9.37 -1.17
C ARG A 439 -6.02 -10.06 0.17
N GLU A 440 -7.11 -9.72 0.86
CA GLU A 440 -7.48 -10.38 2.12
C GLU A 440 -7.97 -11.82 1.91
N GLY A 441 -8.82 -12.04 0.91
CA GLY A 441 -9.40 -13.34 0.61
C GLY A 441 -8.38 -14.38 0.16
N VAL A 442 -7.35 -13.97 -0.58
CA VAL A 442 -6.38 -14.88 -1.18
C VAL A 442 -5.51 -15.61 -0.14
N TYR A 443 -5.36 -15.07 1.08
CA TYR A 443 -4.70 -15.81 2.16
C TYR A 443 -5.44 -17.10 2.56
N LEU A 444 -6.76 -17.17 2.36
CA LEU A 444 -7.54 -18.38 2.62
C LEU A 444 -7.25 -19.48 1.59
N ARG A 445 -6.82 -19.13 0.37
CA ARG A 445 -6.40 -20.12 -0.64
C ARG A 445 -5.10 -20.83 -0.26
N GLY A 446 -4.32 -20.27 0.66
CA GLY A 446 -3.16 -20.94 1.25
C GLY A 446 -3.51 -22.27 1.93
N TYR A 447 -4.75 -22.45 2.40
CA TYR A 447 -5.22 -23.74 2.94
C TYR A 447 -5.27 -24.85 1.88
N ALA A 448 -5.44 -24.50 0.60
CA ALA A 448 -5.44 -25.42 -0.53
C ALA A 448 -4.04 -25.69 -1.10
N GLN A 449 -2.97 -25.31 -0.39
CA GLN A 449 -1.57 -25.47 -0.81
C GLN A 449 -1.20 -24.75 -2.12
N LYS A 450 -2.03 -23.83 -2.60
CA LYS A 450 -1.71 -22.93 -3.70
C LYS A 450 -0.96 -21.70 -3.17
N ASP A 451 -0.04 -21.15 -3.97
CA ASP A 451 0.66 -19.91 -3.59
C ASP A 451 -0.31 -18.73 -3.70
N PRO A 452 -0.62 -18.02 -2.59
CA PRO A 452 -1.48 -16.85 -2.59
C PRO A 452 -1.01 -15.76 -3.58
N LEU A 453 0.29 -15.57 -3.77
CA LEU A 453 0.77 -14.50 -4.66
C LEU A 453 0.45 -14.78 -6.14
N ILE A 454 0.52 -16.06 -6.56
CA ILE A 454 0.24 -16.46 -7.93
C ILE A 454 -1.25 -16.32 -8.21
N GLU A 455 -2.09 -16.84 -7.32
CA GLU A 455 -3.55 -16.73 -7.43
C GLU A 455 -4.00 -15.27 -7.47
N TYR A 456 -3.41 -14.43 -6.60
CA TYR A 456 -3.67 -13.00 -6.62
C TYR A 456 -3.29 -12.36 -7.95
N LYS A 457 -2.12 -12.69 -8.52
CA LYS A 457 -1.68 -12.14 -9.81
C LYS A 457 -2.64 -12.48 -10.94
N THR A 458 -3.10 -13.72 -11.02
CA THR A 458 -4.03 -14.17 -12.07
C THR A 458 -5.38 -13.47 -11.92
N GLU A 459 -5.97 -13.52 -10.73
CA GLU A 459 -7.29 -12.92 -10.49
C GLU A 459 -7.25 -11.39 -10.61
N ALA A 460 -6.19 -10.75 -10.13
CA ALA A 460 -5.97 -9.31 -10.30
C ALA A 460 -5.83 -8.90 -11.77
N TYR A 461 -5.21 -9.74 -12.61
CA TYR A 461 -5.08 -9.49 -14.04
C TYR A 461 -6.44 -9.56 -14.72
N ASP A 462 -7.24 -10.60 -14.44
CA ASP A 462 -8.57 -10.75 -15.02
C ASP A 462 -9.48 -9.58 -14.64
N MET A 463 -9.49 -9.20 -13.35
CA MET A 463 -10.21 -8.02 -12.86
C MET A 463 -9.76 -6.73 -13.54
N PHE A 464 -8.46 -6.59 -13.84
CA PHE A 464 -7.92 -5.42 -14.51
C PHE A 464 -8.32 -5.36 -16.00
N VAL A 465 -8.31 -6.50 -16.70
CA VAL A 465 -8.80 -6.58 -18.08
C VAL A 465 -10.28 -6.21 -18.14
N GLU A 466 -11.07 -6.72 -17.20
CA GLU A 466 -12.48 -6.39 -17.07
C GLU A 466 -12.70 -4.90 -16.76
N LEU A 467 -11.91 -4.33 -15.85
CA LEU A 467 -11.91 -2.89 -15.56
C LEU A 467 -11.69 -2.07 -16.84
N MET A 468 -10.65 -2.38 -17.63
CA MET A 468 -10.33 -1.61 -18.83
C MET A 468 -11.44 -1.72 -19.88
N ALA A 469 -12.07 -2.89 -20.02
CA ALA A 469 -13.24 -3.07 -20.87
C ALA A 469 -14.45 -2.27 -20.35
N ASN A 470 -14.68 -2.27 -19.04
CA ASN A 470 -15.76 -1.54 -18.40
C ASN A 470 -15.58 -0.02 -18.53
N ILE A 471 -14.36 0.50 -18.41
CA ILE A 471 -14.06 1.93 -18.66
C ILE A 471 -14.46 2.31 -20.08
N LYS A 472 -14.05 1.52 -21.08
CA LYS A 472 -14.41 1.77 -22.47
C LYS A 472 -15.93 1.73 -22.70
N ASN A 473 -16.60 0.73 -22.14
CA ASN A 473 -18.05 0.60 -22.23
C ASN A 473 -18.79 1.78 -21.56
N GLU A 474 -18.30 2.25 -20.41
CA GLU A 474 -18.87 3.39 -19.70
C GLU A 474 -18.71 4.68 -20.49
N VAL A 475 -17.56 4.89 -21.14
CA VAL A 475 -17.35 6.00 -22.08
C VAL A 475 -18.35 5.95 -23.22
N LEU A 476 -18.57 4.77 -23.83
CA LEU A 476 -19.55 4.61 -24.91
C LEU A 476 -20.99 4.92 -24.46
N ASN A 477 -21.38 4.43 -23.28
CA ASN A 477 -22.72 4.67 -22.71
C ASN A 477 -22.97 6.15 -22.42
N ASN A 478 -21.96 6.86 -21.93
CA ASN A 478 -22.08 8.26 -21.53
C ASN A 478 -21.87 9.25 -22.68
N LEU A 479 -21.37 8.79 -23.84
CA LEU A 479 -21.07 9.62 -25.01
C LEU A 479 -22.27 10.41 -25.54
N PHE A 480 -23.44 9.77 -25.63
CA PHE A 480 -24.66 10.41 -26.13
C PHE A 480 -25.58 10.93 -25.02
N ARG A 481 -25.46 10.42 -23.80
CA ARG A 481 -26.26 10.85 -22.63
C ARG A 481 -25.77 12.16 -22.03
N SER A 482 -24.48 12.47 -22.18
CA SER A 482 -23.89 13.70 -21.66
C SER A 482 -24.09 14.83 -22.68
N THR A 483 -24.58 15.98 -22.25
CA THR A 483 -24.79 17.16 -23.11
C THR A 483 -24.19 18.39 -22.42
N SER A 484 -23.59 19.29 -23.20
CA SER A 484 -23.04 20.53 -22.67
C SER A 484 -24.10 21.59 -22.37
N ASN A 485 -25.32 21.46 -22.92
CA ASN A 485 -26.42 22.41 -22.72
C ASN A 485 -27.79 21.74 -22.94
N LEU A 486 -28.74 21.96 -22.02
CA LEU A 486 -30.11 21.44 -22.11
C LEU A 486 -30.81 21.86 -23.43
N GLN A 487 -30.49 23.04 -23.94
CA GLN A 487 -31.02 23.58 -25.19
C GLN A 487 -30.36 22.98 -26.43
N ALA A 488 -29.07 22.59 -26.33
CA ALA A 488 -28.40 21.83 -27.39
C ALA A 488 -28.96 20.39 -27.46
N PHE A 489 -29.33 19.82 -26.32
CA PHE A 489 -30.02 18.53 -26.24
C PHE A 489 -31.41 18.58 -26.87
N GLU A 490 -32.21 19.62 -26.58
CA GLU A 490 -33.52 19.82 -27.22
C GLU A 490 -33.41 20.00 -28.75
N ASN A 491 -32.43 20.77 -29.23
CA ASN A 491 -32.18 20.94 -30.66
C ASN A 491 -31.69 19.64 -31.34
N PHE A 492 -30.82 18.88 -30.66
CA PHE A 492 -30.39 17.56 -31.12
C PHE A 492 -31.59 16.61 -31.23
N LEU A 493 -32.45 16.56 -30.21
CA LEU A 493 -33.69 15.77 -30.23
C LEU A 493 -34.65 16.21 -31.35
N ALA A 494 -34.72 17.51 -31.66
CA ALA A 494 -35.52 18.03 -32.76
C ALA A 494 -34.97 17.66 -34.15
N THR A 495 -33.66 17.44 -34.29
CA THR A 495 -33.01 16.97 -35.52
C THR A 495 -33.01 15.45 -35.70
N LEU A 496 -33.41 14.70 -34.66
CA LEU A 496 -33.60 13.26 -34.80
C LEU A 496 -34.81 12.99 -35.71
N PRO A 497 -34.69 12.05 -36.68
CA PRO A 497 -35.78 11.75 -37.60
C PRO A 497 -37.04 11.34 -36.83
N GLN A 498 -38.17 11.95 -37.22
CA GLN A 498 -39.45 12.00 -36.51
C GLN A 498 -40.13 10.64 -36.22
N PHE A 499 -39.52 9.53 -36.64
CA PHE A 499 -39.95 8.17 -36.33
C PHE A 499 -39.59 7.72 -34.90
N LEU A 500 -38.67 8.40 -34.20
CA LEU A 500 -38.38 8.12 -32.78
C LEU A 500 -39.44 8.68 -31.82
N LEU A 501 -40.30 9.60 -32.29
CA LEU A 501 -41.33 10.26 -31.48
C LEU A 501 -42.72 9.61 -31.62
N ARG A 502 -42.87 8.57 -32.44
CA ARG A 502 -44.14 7.86 -32.63
C ARG A 502 -43.97 6.35 -32.37
N GLU A 503 -44.84 5.85 -31.49
CA GLU A 503 -45.08 4.46 -31.03
C GLU A 503 -44.28 4.02 -29.79
N HIS A 504 -44.86 3.75 -28.60
CA HIS A 504 -46.24 3.67 -28.12
C HIS A 504 -46.32 4.28 -26.71
N ALA A 505 -47.12 5.34 -26.54
CA ALA A 505 -47.66 5.68 -25.23
C ALA A 505 -48.88 4.78 -24.98
N PRO A 506 -48.92 3.92 -23.94
CA PRO A 506 -50.13 3.23 -23.58
C PRO A 506 -51.14 4.27 -23.07
N THR A 507 -52.23 4.43 -23.81
CA THR A 507 -53.42 5.15 -23.35
C THR A 507 -53.94 4.47 -22.09
N ALA A 508 -53.95 5.21 -20.98
CA ALA A 508 -54.51 4.76 -19.71
C ALA A 508 -56.03 4.50 -19.84
N PRO A 509 -56.55 3.34 -19.39
CA PRO A 509 -57.95 3.20 -19.06
C PRO A 509 -58.17 3.51 -17.56
N THR A 510 -59.15 4.35 -17.31
CA THR A 510 -59.69 4.73 -16.00
C THR A 510 -60.35 3.55 -15.27
N ALA A 511 -59.98 3.41 -13.99
CA ALA A 511 -60.63 2.82 -12.81
C ALA A 511 -61.81 1.82 -12.95
N GLY A 512 -61.64 0.64 -12.30
CA GLY A 512 -62.75 -0.28 -11.99
C GLY A 512 -62.35 -1.56 -11.22
N ALA A 513 -62.11 -1.45 -9.90
CA ALA A 513 -62.24 -2.49 -8.85
C ALA A 513 -61.23 -3.70 -8.80
N PRO A 514 -61.09 -4.40 -7.65
CA PRO A 514 -59.78 -4.77 -7.08
C PRO A 514 -59.39 -6.25 -7.23
N SER A 515 -58.09 -6.56 -7.20
CA SER A 515 -57.60 -7.94 -7.00
C SER A 515 -56.22 -8.03 -6.33
N ARG A 516 -56.26 -8.60 -5.12
CA ARG A 516 -55.26 -9.33 -4.30
C ARG A 516 -53.76 -9.23 -4.65
N VAL A 517 -53.02 -8.71 -3.67
CA VAL A 517 -51.57 -8.79 -3.50
C VAL A 517 -51.14 -10.26 -3.28
N ARG A 518 -50.17 -10.74 -4.06
CA ARG A 518 -49.44 -12.00 -3.84
C ARG A 518 -47.95 -11.67 -3.73
N GLN A 519 -47.36 -11.94 -2.56
CA GLN A 519 -45.92 -11.77 -2.29
C GLN A 519 -45.08 -12.78 -3.11
N PRO A 520 -43.88 -12.41 -3.59
CA PRO A 520 -42.88 -13.37 -4.06
C PRO A 520 -41.95 -13.82 -2.93
N GLN A 521 -41.70 -15.13 -2.88
CA GLN A 521 -40.63 -15.79 -2.10
C GLN A 521 -39.27 -15.73 -2.83
N PRO A 522 -38.14 -15.89 -2.11
CA PRO A 522 -36.80 -15.83 -2.69
C PRO A 522 -36.39 -17.15 -3.35
N VAL A 523 -35.61 -17.07 -4.43
CA VAL A 523 -35.03 -18.22 -5.13
C VAL A 523 -33.52 -18.28 -4.86
N GLY A 524 -33.06 -19.48 -4.57
CA GLY A 524 -31.75 -19.79 -3.98
C GLY A 524 -30.58 -19.91 -4.95
N ALA A 525 -29.43 -20.15 -4.32
CA ALA A 525 -28.08 -20.28 -4.85
C ALA A 525 -27.86 -21.50 -5.77
N MET A 526 -26.91 -21.35 -6.70
CA MET A 526 -26.24 -22.41 -7.47
C MET A 526 -24.74 -22.06 -7.47
N ALA A 527 -23.86 -22.81 -6.80
CA ALA A 527 -23.28 -24.12 -7.17
C ALA A 527 -22.19 -23.98 -8.24
N GLY A 528 -20.94 -24.18 -7.79
CA GLY A 528 -19.72 -24.05 -8.57
C GLY A 528 -19.38 -25.27 -9.42
N VAL A 529 -18.49 -25.04 -10.39
CA VAL A 529 -17.91 -26.06 -11.26
C VAL A 529 -16.39 -25.95 -11.18
N ALA A 530 -15.76 -27.08 -10.88
CA ALA A 530 -14.32 -27.27 -10.87
C ALA A 530 -13.80 -27.54 -12.29
N GLY A 531 -12.61 -27.04 -12.61
CA GLY A 531 -11.85 -27.39 -13.80
C GLY A 531 -10.35 -27.44 -13.51
N ASP A 532 -9.77 -28.63 -13.68
CA ASP A 532 -8.34 -28.91 -13.69
C ASP A 532 -7.66 -28.31 -14.93
N GLY A 533 -6.37 -27.96 -14.80
CA GLY A 533 -5.53 -27.62 -15.95
C GLY A 533 -4.15 -27.10 -15.57
N ASP A 534 -3.17 -28.00 -15.49
CA ASP A 534 -1.74 -27.72 -15.47
C ASP A 534 -1.29 -26.98 -16.76
N GLY A 535 -0.37 -26.01 -16.63
CA GLY A 535 0.25 -25.35 -17.77
C GLY A 535 1.11 -24.15 -17.40
N ALA A 536 2.30 -24.39 -16.84
CA ALA A 536 3.31 -23.37 -16.65
C ALA A 536 3.87 -22.91 -18.01
N GLY A 537 3.58 -21.67 -18.39
CA GLY A 537 4.25 -20.95 -19.47
C GLY A 537 4.45 -19.50 -19.05
N GLU A 538 5.69 -19.00 -19.12
CA GLU A 538 5.97 -17.57 -18.99
C GLU A 538 5.19 -16.82 -20.08
N VAL A 539 4.19 -16.02 -19.67
CA VAL A 539 3.42 -15.18 -20.58
C VAL A 539 4.17 -13.85 -20.74
N SER A 540 4.88 -13.70 -21.85
CA SER A 540 5.45 -12.44 -22.30
C SER A 540 4.34 -11.50 -22.78
N ILE A 541 4.28 -10.31 -22.18
CA ILE A 541 3.34 -9.25 -22.57
C ILE A 541 3.90 -8.59 -23.85
N ASP A 542 3.30 -8.89 -25.01
CA ASP A 542 3.58 -8.16 -26.25
C ASP A 542 2.75 -6.87 -26.31
N LEU A 543 3.28 -5.80 -25.71
CA LEU A 543 2.86 -4.44 -26.03
C LEU A 543 3.55 -3.99 -27.33
N PRO A 544 2.85 -3.37 -28.29
CA PRO A 544 3.50 -2.76 -29.44
C PRO A 544 4.34 -1.56 -28.97
N ILE A 545 5.64 -1.78 -28.76
CA ILE A 545 6.62 -0.72 -28.50
C ILE A 545 6.67 0.16 -29.76
N ARG A 546 6.01 1.32 -29.74
CA ARG A 546 6.24 2.38 -30.73
C ARG A 546 7.65 2.93 -30.53
N ARG A 547 8.60 2.39 -31.30
CA ARG A 547 9.98 2.89 -31.35
C ARG A 547 9.98 4.26 -32.02
N SER A 548 10.60 5.25 -31.36
CA SER A 548 10.77 6.61 -31.90
C SER A 548 11.73 6.68 -33.10
N LEU A 549 12.45 5.59 -33.41
CA LEU A 549 13.39 5.50 -34.53
C LEU A 549 13.18 4.19 -35.33
N PRO A 550 13.40 4.20 -36.67
CA PRO A 550 13.32 3.00 -37.51
C PRO A 550 14.27 1.90 -37.01
N LYS A 551 13.88 0.63 -37.19
CA LYS A 551 14.74 -0.52 -36.85
C LYS A 551 15.94 -0.55 -37.80
N VAL A 552 17.09 -0.06 -37.33
CA VAL A 552 18.34 -0.06 -38.11
C VAL A 552 18.87 -1.48 -38.27
N GLY A 553 19.06 -1.91 -39.51
CA GLY A 553 19.59 -3.22 -39.86
C GLY A 553 21.05 -3.40 -39.43
N ARG A 554 21.47 -4.63 -39.11
CA ARG A 554 22.82 -4.95 -38.61
C ARG A 554 23.98 -4.42 -39.48
N ASN A 555 23.74 -4.25 -40.78
CA ASN A 555 24.73 -3.75 -41.76
C ASN A 555 24.50 -2.29 -42.20
N GLU A 556 23.48 -1.60 -41.69
CA GLU A 556 23.18 -0.21 -42.01
C GLU A 556 24.07 0.77 -41.22
N PRO A 557 24.24 2.01 -41.70
CA PRO A 557 24.98 3.06 -40.98
C PRO A 557 24.35 3.33 -39.61
N CYS A 558 25.19 3.41 -38.58
CA CYS A 558 24.76 3.55 -37.21
C CYS A 558 24.15 4.94 -36.95
N PRO A 559 22.97 5.04 -36.30
CA PRO A 559 22.25 6.30 -36.11
C PRO A 559 22.95 7.30 -35.18
N CYS A 560 24.05 6.92 -34.52
CA CYS A 560 24.88 7.81 -33.70
C CYS A 560 25.82 8.73 -34.52
N GLY A 561 25.74 8.71 -35.85
CA GLY A 561 26.54 9.58 -36.73
C GLY A 561 28.02 9.17 -36.87
N SER A 562 28.41 7.97 -36.39
CA SER A 562 29.81 7.52 -36.37
C SER A 562 30.38 7.06 -37.72
N GLY A 563 29.58 7.04 -38.79
CA GLY A 563 29.97 6.54 -40.12
C GLY A 563 30.22 5.02 -40.21
N LYS A 564 30.08 4.28 -39.11
CA LYS A 564 30.32 2.82 -39.03
C LYS A 564 29.00 2.04 -39.15
N LYS A 565 29.05 0.79 -39.61
CA LYS A 565 27.90 -0.14 -39.61
C LYS A 565 27.44 -0.41 -38.17
N TYR A 566 26.13 -0.53 -37.94
CA TYR A 566 25.52 -0.70 -36.61
C TYR A 566 26.20 -1.80 -35.76
N LYS A 567 26.48 -2.97 -36.34
CA LYS A 567 27.18 -4.09 -35.65
C LYS A 567 28.58 -3.77 -35.11
N ASN A 568 29.24 -2.76 -35.66
CA ASN A 568 30.59 -2.36 -35.28
C ASN A 568 30.60 -1.10 -34.39
N CYS A 569 29.42 -0.62 -33.97
CA CYS A 569 29.24 0.56 -33.14
C CYS A 569 28.24 0.28 -32.02
N CYS A 570 27.05 0.91 -32.01
CA CYS A 570 26.07 0.76 -30.94
C CYS A 570 25.53 -0.68 -30.80
N GLY A 571 25.54 -1.47 -31.88
CA GLY A 571 25.16 -2.89 -31.85
C GLY A 571 26.26 -3.84 -31.36
N ARG A 572 27.36 -3.33 -30.80
CA ARG A 572 28.43 -4.15 -30.21
C ARG A 572 28.24 -4.42 -28.71
N VAL A 573 27.29 -3.71 -28.09
CA VAL A 573 26.99 -3.75 -26.64
C VAL A 573 25.52 -4.14 -26.36
N ALA A 574 24.81 -4.64 -27.39
CA ALA A 574 23.41 -5.05 -27.31
C ALA A 574 23.27 -6.56 -27.52
#